data_AF-A0A4Y9T2M6-F1
#
_entry.id   AF-A0A4Y9T2M6-F1
#
_cell.length_a   1.000
_cell.length_b   1.000
_cell.length_c   1.000
_cell.angle_alpha   90.00
_cell.angle_beta   90.00
_cell.angle_gamma   90.00
#
_symmetry.space_group_name_H-M   'P 1'
#
loop_
_entity.id
_entity.type
_entity.pdbx_description
1 polymer ?
#
loop_
_entity_poly.entity_id
_entity_poly.type
_entity_poly.pdbx_seq_one_letter_code
_entity_poly.pdbx_strand_id
1 'polypeptide(L)'
;MTVMLNGRKLAALVDTGVHHTTVTLAAAKRAGFTVDAPGVKRLEDIRVVGTNRRVAHWSAPIDTFSIGSETIRGGEIDVIDSEGWDGIDVRLGQDFLRTHRLLFAMGQRKLYLAYLGGDVFNRRNGLEPRIPQQAQAPKTAAR
;
A
#
# COMPACT_ATOMS: atom_id res chain seq x y z
N MET A 1 1.89 10.77 12.75
CA MET A 1 0.42 10.76 12.98
C MET A 1 -0.02 9.37 13.40
N THR A 2 -1.29 9.17 13.73
CA THR A 2 -1.80 7.83 14.10
C THR A 2 -2.77 7.33 13.05
N VAL A 3 -2.65 6.04 12.74
CA VAL A 3 -3.62 5.26 11.96
C VAL A 3 -4.02 4.01 12.72
N MET A 4 -5.09 3.36 12.29
CA MET A 4 -5.51 2.05 12.77
C MET A 4 -5.39 1.04 11.64
N LEU A 5 -4.76 -0.10 11.89
CA LEU A 5 -4.73 -1.24 10.97
C LEU A 5 -5.31 -2.44 11.71
N ASN A 6 -6.40 -3.03 11.21
CA ASN A 6 -7.11 -4.14 11.83
C ASN A 6 -7.39 -3.88 13.33
N GLY A 7 -7.82 -2.67 13.67
CA GLY A 7 -8.09 -2.26 15.05
C GLY A 7 -6.86 -1.97 15.92
N ARG A 8 -5.62 -2.05 15.39
CA ARG A 8 -4.39 -1.70 16.12
C ARG A 8 -3.88 -0.32 15.77
N LYS A 9 -3.57 0.47 16.79
CA LYS A 9 -2.99 1.81 16.68
C LYS A 9 -1.53 1.72 16.22
N LEU A 10 -1.21 2.38 15.11
CA LEU A 10 0.13 2.41 14.53
C LEU A 10 0.60 3.86 14.29
N ALA A 11 1.91 4.07 14.40
CA ALA A 11 2.53 5.35 14.06
C ALA A 11 2.75 5.47 12.55
N ALA A 12 2.18 6.51 11.94
CA ALA A 12 2.27 6.72 10.49
C ALA A 12 3.01 8.01 10.11
N LEU A 13 3.63 7.97 8.94
CA LEU A 13 4.26 9.10 8.24
C LEU A 13 3.68 9.19 6.82
N VAL A 14 3.47 10.41 6.33
CA VAL A 14 3.23 10.64 4.89
C VAL A 14 4.58 10.69 4.20
N ASP A 15 4.79 9.80 3.22
CA ASP A 15 6.06 9.64 2.51
C ASP A 15 5.81 9.66 0.99
N THR A 16 6.08 10.81 0.37
CA THR A 16 5.94 10.98 -1.09
C THR A 16 6.99 10.19 -1.88
N GLY A 17 8.05 9.72 -1.21
CA GLY A 17 9.18 9.00 -1.81
C GLY A 17 8.92 7.50 -2.00
N VAL A 18 7.80 6.96 -1.52
CA VAL A 18 7.42 5.55 -1.72
C VAL A 18 6.18 5.44 -2.59
N HIS A 19 6.21 4.51 -3.56
CA HIS A 19 5.09 4.30 -4.48
C HIS A 19 3.88 3.64 -3.81
N HIS A 20 4.15 2.68 -2.93
CA HIS A 20 3.14 1.92 -2.21
C HIS A 20 3.18 2.25 -0.72
N THR A 21 2.01 2.23 -0.10
CA THR A 21 1.88 2.33 1.35
C THR A 21 2.45 1.07 1.97
N THR A 22 3.39 1.23 2.90
CA THR A 22 4.14 0.12 3.52
C THR A 22 3.95 0.10 5.03
N VAL A 23 3.92 -1.10 5.59
CA VAL A 23 3.88 -1.39 7.03
C VAL A 23 5.11 -2.21 7.39
N THR A 24 5.74 -1.93 8.53
CA THR A 24 6.85 -2.75 9.02
C THR A 24 6.35 -4.13 9.41
N LEU A 25 7.17 -5.17 9.23
CA LEU A 25 6.82 -6.54 9.62
C LEU A 25 6.50 -6.64 11.11
N ALA A 26 7.22 -5.90 11.95
CA ALA A 26 6.94 -5.83 13.38
C ALA A 26 5.55 -5.23 13.68
N ALA A 27 5.17 -4.16 13.00
CA ALA A 27 3.85 -3.54 13.15
C ALA A 27 2.73 -4.44 12.61
N ALA A 28 2.94 -5.07 11.46
CA ALA A 28 2.01 -6.02 10.88
C ALA A 28 1.74 -7.19 11.83
N LYS A 29 2.79 -7.78 12.42
CA LYS A 29 2.65 -8.84 13.44
C LYS A 29 1.80 -8.40 14.64
N ARG A 30 1.97 -7.16 15.13
CA ARG A 30 1.12 -6.60 16.20
C ARG A 30 -0.34 -6.44 15.76
N ALA A 31 -0.57 -6.18 14.47
CA ALA A 31 -1.88 -6.10 13.81
C ALA A 31 -2.49 -7.47 13.44
N GLY A 32 -1.89 -8.58 13.91
CA GLY A 32 -2.42 -9.94 13.71
C GLY A 32 -2.01 -10.59 12.38
N PHE A 33 -1.07 -9.97 11.65
CA PHE A 33 -0.55 -10.53 10.41
C PHE A 33 0.52 -11.60 10.66
N THR A 34 0.49 -12.67 9.86
CA THR A 34 1.57 -13.65 9.77
C THR A 34 1.98 -13.80 8.30
N VAL A 35 3.27 -13.98 8.03
CA VAL A 35 3.81 -14.05 6.65
C VAL A 35 3.31 -15.27 5.86
N ASP A 36 2.84 -16.30 6.58
CA ASP A 36 2.30 -17.54 6.02
C ASP A 36 0.76 -17.58 6.04
N ALA A 37 0.10 -16.46 6.38
CA ALA A 37 -1.36 -16.40 6.39
C ALA A 37 -1.94 -16.55 4.97
N PRO A 38 -3.17 -17.07 4.84
CA PRO A 38 -3.88 -17.09 3.57
C PRO A 38 -3.97 -15.70 2.92
N GLY A 39 -3.72 -15.65 1.62
CA GLY A 39 -3.76 -14.40 0.83
C GLY A 39 -2.49 -13.55 0.90
N VAL A 40 -1.55 -13.86 1.80
CA VAL A 40 -0.24 -13.20 1.85
C VAL A 40 0.65 -13.71 0.73
N LYS A 41 1.26 -12.78 -0.01
CA LYS A 41 2.13 -13.11 -1.15
C LYS A 41 3.53 -12.59 -0.90
N ARG A 42 4.54 -13.46 -0.95
CA ARG A 42 5.95 -13.04 -0.99
C ARG A 42 6.22 -12.38 -2.33
N LEU A 43 6.85 -11.21 -2.30
CA LEU A 43 7.23 -10.44 -3.47
C LEU A 43 8.75 -10.32 -3.56
N GLU A 44 9.24 -9.67 -4.61
CA GLU A 44 10.66 -9.35 -4.70
C GLU A 44 11.10 -8.41 -3.57
N ASP A 45 12.32 -8.62 -3.08
CA ASP A 45 12.92 -7.78 -2.06
C ASP A 45 13.07 -6.35 -2.53
N ILE A 46 12.68 -5.43 -1.66
CA ILE A 46 12.81 -3.99 -1.90
C ILE A 46 14.24 -3.57 -1.58
N ARG A 47 14.86 -2.84 -2.51
CA ARG A 47 16.12 -2.15 -2.26
C ARG A 47 15.84 -0.89 -1.45
N VAL A 48 16.51 -0.74 -0.31
CA VAL A 48 16.39 0.43 0.54
C VAL A 48 17.17 1.58 -0.09
N VAL A 49 16.49 2.68 -0.39
CA VAL A 49 17.05 3.87 -1.03
C VAL A 49 18.29 4.36 -0.26
N GLY A 50 19.35 4.71 -0.99
CA GLY A 50 20.61 5.18 -0.40
C GLY A 50 21.50 4.07 0.18
N THR A 51 21.11 2.80 0.07
CA THR A 51 21.89 1.66 0.59
C THR A 51 21.92 0.49 -0.40
N ASN A 52 22.82 -0.46 -0.18
CA ASN A 52 22.81 -1.76 -0.88
C ASN A 52 21.93 -2.81 -0.17
N ARG A 53 21.24 -2.43 0.91
CA ARG A 53 20.41 -3.36 1.68
C ARG A 53 19.14 -3.69 0.90
N ARG A 54 18.80 -4.98 0.89
CA ARG A 54 17.52 -5.49 0.43
C ARG A 54 16.73 -5.98 1.63
N VAL A 55 15.43 -5.73 1.64
CA VAL A 55 14.52 -6.16 2.70
C VAL A 55 13.42 -7.02 2.13
N ALA A 56 13.03 -8.03 2.91
CA ALA A 56 11.93 -8.89 2.55
C ALA A 56 10.63 -8.09 2.47
N HIS A 57 9.77 -8.48 1.53
CA HIS A 57 8.59 -7.73 1.13
C HIS A 57 7.45 -8.69 0.78
N TRP A 58 6.28 -8.41 1.33
CA TRP A 58 5.05 -9.16 1.10
C TRP A 58 3.91 -8.21 0.75
N SER A 59 2.91 -8.73 0.05
CA SER A 59 1.58 -8.12 -0.03
C SER A 59 0.63 -8.86 0.90
N ALA A 60 -0.14 -8.11 1.67
CA ALA A 60 -0.97 -8.62 2.75
C ALA A 60 -2.41 -8.10 2.61
N PRO A 61 -3.45 -8.95 2.63
CA PRO A 61 -4.81 -8.46 2.74
C PRO A 61 -5.03 -7.79 4.11
N ILE A 62 -5.85 -6.75 4.13
CA ILE A 62 -6.23 -6.05 5.36
C ILE A 62 -7.74 -6.03 5.50
N ASP A 63 -8.24 -6.06 6.74
CA ASP A 63 -9.68 -5.95 7.00
C ASP A 63 -10.10 -4.49 7.01
N THR A 64 -9.37 -3.68 7.78
CA THR A 64 -9.67 -2.27 7.96
C THR A 64 -8.40 -1.44 8.09
N PHE A 65 -8.42 -0.27 7.44
CA PHE A 65 -7.46 0.80 7.68
C PHE A 65 -8.23 2.06 8.05
N SER A 66 -7.87 2.75 9.12
CA SER A 66 -8.53 4.00 9.51
C SER A 66 -7.55 5.12 9.81
N ILE A 67 -7.93 6.33 9.41
CA ILE A 67 -7.18 7.56 9.63
C ILE A 67 -8.16 8.70 9.88
N GLY A 68 -8.03 9.38 11.01
CA GLY A 68 -9.04 10.36 11.43
C GLY A 68 -10.43 9.71 11.56
N SER A 69 -11.40 10.23 10.83
CA SER A 69 -12.77 9.69 10.75
C SER A 69 -13.01 8.75 9.56
N GLU A 70 -12.01 8.53 8.72
CA GLU A 70 -12.12 7.67 7.54
C GLU A 70 -11.76 6.22 7.89
N THR A 71 -12.56 5.29 7.36
CA THR A 71 -12.30 3.84 7.44
C THR A 71 -12.40 3.22 6.06
N ILE A 72 -11.27 2.74 5.56
CA ILE A 72 -11.15 1.90 4.36
C ILE A 72 -11.35 0.45 4.79
N ARG A 73 -12.16 -0.29 4.03
CA ARG A 73 -12.45 -1.72 4.26
C ARG A 73 -11.88 -2.55 3.13
N GLY A 74 -11.13 -3.59 3.46
CA GLY A 74 -10.42 -4.40 2.48
C GLY A 74 -9.22 -3.67 1.86
N GLY A 75 -8.50 -4.38 1.01
CA GLY A 75 -7.31 -3.88 0.31
C GLY A 75 -6.12 -4.81 0.51
N GLU A 76 -5.04 -4.53 -0.20
CA GLU A 76 -3.75 -5.19 -0.01
C GLU A 76 -2.73 -4.12 0.39
N ILE A 77 -1.94 -4.37 1.43
CA ILE A 77 -0.89 -3.45 1.89
C ILE A 77 0.48 -4.11 1.77
N ASP A 78 1.52 -3.33 1.53
CA ASP A 78 2.87 -3.84 1.51
C ASP A 78 3.40 -3.99 2.93
N VAL A 79 3.96 -5.16 3.23
CA VAL A 79 4.65 -5.43 4.49
C VAL A 79 6.12 -5.59 4.17
N ILE A 80 7.00 -4.89 4.91
CA ILE A 80 8.44 -4.99 4.70
C ILE A 80 9.20 -5.34 5.98
N ASP A 81 10.22 -6.17 5.86
CA ASP A 81 11.11 -6.52 6.98
C ASP A 81 12.21 -5.47 7.15
N SER A 82 11.81 -4.30 7.63
CA SER A 82 12.74 -3.27 8.06
C SER A 82 12.64 -3.07 9.57
N GLU A 83 13.78 -2.95 10.24
CA GLU A 83 13.87 -2.27 11.52
C GLU A 83 13.18 -0.91 11.37
N GLY A 84 12.14 -0.67 12.17
CA GLY A 84 11.19 0.42 11.94
C GLY A 84 11.86 1.77 11.73
N TRP A 85 11.25 2.63 10.93
CA TRP A 85 11.85 3.89 10.50
C TRP A 85 11.71 4.95 11.60
N ASP A 86 12.58 4.92 12.61
CA ASP A 86 12.54 5.84 13.76
C ASP A 86 11.19 5.82 14.49
N GLY A 87 10.69 4.61 14.76
CA GLY A 87 9.40 4.42 15.43
C GLY A 87 8.18 4.64 14.52
N ILE A 88 8.37 4.83 13.22
CA ILE A 88 7.29 4.80 12.24
C ILE A 88 6.97 3.34 11.86
N ASP A 89 5.70 2.99 12.01
CA ASP A 89 5.15 1.69 11.67
C ASP A 89 4.63 1.65 10.23
N VAL A 90 4.09 2.77 9.73
CA VAL A 90 3.41 2.87 8.44
C VAL A 90 3.91 4.09 7.64
N ARG A 91 4.25 3.90 6.38
CA ARG A 91 4.52 4.98 5.43
C ARG A 91 3.39 5.05 4.41
N LEU A 92 2.63 6.14 4.44
CA LEU A 92 1.56 6.43 3.48
C LEU A 92 2.19 6.91 2.17
N GLY A 93 2.14 6.05 1.16
CA GLY A 93 2.78 6.25 -0.14
C GLY A 93 1.87 6.88 -1.18
N GLN A 94 2.38 6.95 -2.41
CA GLN A 94 1.68 7.60 -3.53
C GLN A 94 0.31 6.98 -3.84
N ASP A 95 0.11 5.68 -3.62
CA ASP A 95 -1.18 5.01 -3.75
C ASP A 95 -2.28 5.62 -2.84
N PHE A 96 -1.93 5.96 -1.60
CA PHE A 96 -2.79 6.71 -0.70
C PHE A 96 -2.89 8.18 -1.11
N LEU A 97 -1.76 8.82 -1.43
CA LEU A 97 -1.73 10.26 -1.74
C LEU A 97 -2.45 10.64 -3.04
N ARG A 98 -2.57 9.72 -4.00
CA ARG A 98 -3.31 9.95 -5.25
C ARG A 98 -4.82 9.87 -5.09
N THR A 99 -5.28 9.12 -4.09
CA THR A 99 -6.71 8.93 -3.81
C THR A 99 -7.22 9.93 -2.76
N HIS A 100 -6.35 10.77 -2.20
CA HIS A 100 -6.70 11.72 -1.15
C HIS A 100 -6.11 13.11 -1.39
N ARG A 101 -6.86 14.13 -1.01
CA ARG A 101 -6.34 15.49 -0.84
C ARG A 101 -5.92 15.69 0.61
N LEU A 102 -4.65 16.06 0.79
CA LEU A 102 -4.10 16.44 2.09
C LEU A 102 -3.92 17.95 2.18
N LEU A 103 -4.28 18.53 3.31
CA LEU A 103 -3.96 19.91 3.67
C LEU A 103 -3.21 19.94 5.00
N PHE A 104 -1.98 20.45 4.96
CA PHE A 104 -1.10 20.62 6.10
C PHE A 104 -1.28 22.02 6.69
N ALA A 105 -2.08 22.14 7.74
CA ALA A 105 -2.27 23.40 8.46
C ALA A 105 -1.23 23.51 9.58
N MET A 106 0.02 23.84 9.21
CA MET A 106 1.17 23.79 10.11
C MET A 106 1.00 24.63 11.39
N GLY A 107 0.46 25.85 11.27
CA GLY A 107 0.18 26.71 12.44
C GLY A 107 -0.86 26.14 13.40
N GLN A 108 -1.74 25.25 12.93
CA GLN A 108 -2.72 24.55 13.76
C GLN A 108 -2.23 23.16 14.20
N ARG A 109 -1.09 22.71 13.67
CA ARG A 109 -0.58 21.33 13.81
C ARG A 109 -1.63 20.28 13.43
N LYS A 110 -2.40 20.56 12.38
CA LYS A 110 -3.47 19.70 11.87
C LYS A 110 -3.20 19.23 10.44
N LEU A 111 -3.64 18.01 10.18
CA LEU A 111 -3.73 17.43 8.85
C LEU A 111 -5.21 17.24 8.54
N TYR A 112 -5.68 17.84 7.44
CA TYR A 112 -7.02 17.59 6.91
C TYR A 112 -6.91 16.66 5.72
N LEU A 113 -7.82 15.70 5.65
CA LEU A 113 -7.88 14.66 4.63
C LEU A 113 -9.26 14.70 3.98
N ALA A 114 -9.28 14.59 2.66
CA ALA A 114 -10.50 14.33 1.90
C ALA A 114 -10.24 13.21 0.90
N TYR A 115 -11.05 12.17 0.96
CA TYR A 115 -11.03 11.09 -0.02
C TYR A 115 -11.60 11.59 -1.36
N LEU A 116 -10.85 11.38 -2.44
CA LEU A 116 -11.18 11.84 -3.79
C LEU A 116 -11.83 10.76 -4.65
N GLY A 117 -11.91 9.52 -4.18
CA GLY A 117 -12.34 8.36 -4.97
C GLY A 117 -11.17 7.50 -5.48
N GLY A 118 -11.50 6.34 -6.03
CA GLY A 118 -10.54 5.37 -6.57
C GLY A 118 -10.09 4.30 -5.57
N ASP A 119 -9.37 3.28 -6.05
CA ASP A 119 -8.93 2.17 -5.21
C ASP A 119 -7.74 2.57 -4.33
N VAL A 120 -8.00 2.71 -3.03
CA VAL A 120 -6.94 2.93 -2.03
C VAL A 120 -6.13 1.64 -1.87
N PHE A 121 -4.80 1.78 -1.79
CA PHE A 121 -3.83 0.68 -1.71
C PHE A 121 -3.79 -0.25 -2.95
N ASN A 122 -4.31 0.21 -4.08
CA ASN A 122 -4.13 -0.34 -5.43
C ASN A 122 -4.07 -1.88 -5.46
N ARG A 123 -5.23 -2.54 -5.39
CA ARG A 123 -5.32 -4.03 -5.42
C ARG A 123 -4.47 -4.56 -6.56
N ARG A 124 -3.42 -5.32 -6.25
CA ARG A 124 -2.50 -5.84 -7.29
C ARG A 124 -3.17 -6.87 -8.20
N ASN A 125 -4.38 -7.31 -7.85
CA ASN A 125 -5.21 -8.21 -8.67
C ASN A 125 -6.11 -7.46 -9.69
N GLY A 126 -6.00 -6.13 -9.84
CA GLY A 126 -6.88 -5.30 -10.68
C GLY A 126 -6.42 -5.06 -12.13
N LEU A 127 -5.36 -5.71 -12.61
CA LEU A 127 -5.07 -5.75 -14.04
C LEU A 127 -5.84 -6.93 -14.67
N GLU A 128 -7.13 -6.73 -14.94
CA GLU A 128 -7.70 -7.37 -16.12
C GLU A 128 -6.80 -6.94 -17.31
N PRO A 129 -6.25 -7.87 -18.11
CA PRO A 129 -5.49 -7.48 -19.29
C PRO A 129 -6.42 -6.78 -20.28
N ARG A 130 -6.50 -5.45 -20.23
CA ARG A 130 -7.18 -4.67 -21.27
C ARG A 130 -6.29 -4.59 -22.49
N ILE A 131 -6.19 -5.71 -23.19
CA ILE A 131 -5.91 -5.75 -24.63
C ILE A 131 -6.94 -6.69 -25.24
N PRO A 132 -8.01 -6.18 -25.87
CA PRO A 132 -8.75 -6.97 -26.84
C PRO A 132 -7.77 -7.38 -27.93
N GLN A 133 -7.49 -8.68 -28.02
CA GLN A 133 -6.77 -9.29 -29.12
C GLN A 133 -7.66 -9.20 -30.37
N GLN A 134 -7.70 -8.04 -31.03
CA GLN A 134 -8.33 -7.85 -32.32
C GLN A 134 -7.36 -7.13 -33.26
N ALA A 135 -6.51 -7.93 -33.90
CA ALA A 135 -6.17 -7.85 -35.33
C ALA A 135 -5.05 -8.85 -35.65
N GLN A 136 -5.33 -10.15 -35.52
CA GLN A 136 -4.72 -11.11 -36.44
C GLN A 136 -5.82 -11.52 -37.41
N ALA A 137 -5.97 -10.73 -38.48
CA ALA A 137 -6.76 -11.16 -39.62
C ALA A 137 -6.06 -12.39 -40.23
N PRO A 138 -6.79 -13.48 -40.54
CA PRO A 138 -6.21 -14.60 -41.24
C PRO A 138 -5.75 -14.15 -42.63
N LYS A 139 -4.48 -14.40 -42.97
CA LYS A 139 -4.06 -14.39 -44.38
C LYS A 139 -4.77 -15.54 -45.07
N THR A 140 -5.81 -15.22 -45.82
CA THR A 140 -6.50 -16.14 -46.72
C THR A 140 -5.48 -16.74 -47.68
N ALA A 141 -5.30 -18.06 -47.61
CA ALA A 141 -4.77 -18.84 -48.71
C ALA A 141 -5.90 -19.04 -49.71
N ALA A 142 -5.72 -18.55 -50.94
CA ALA A 142 -6.56 -18.92 -52.07
C ALA A 142 -5.77 -18.83 -53.38
N ARG A 143 -5.48 -20.03 -53.91
CA ARG A 143 -5.15 -20.45 -55.28
C ARG A 143 -3.94 -19.87 -55.99
#